data_AF-A0A377UUK9-F1
#
_entry.id   AF-A0A377UUK9-F1
#
_cell.length_a   1.000
_cell.length_b   1.000
_cell.length_c   1.000
_cell.angle_alpha   90.00
_cell.angle_beta   90.00
_cell.angle_gamma   90.00
#
_symmetry.space_group_name_H-M   'P 1'
#
loop_
_entity.id
_entity.type
_entity.pdbx_description
1 polymer ?
#
loop_
_entity_poly.entity_id
_entity_poly.type
_entity_poly.pdbx_seq_one_letter_code
_entity_poly.pdbx_strand_id
1 'polypeptide(L)'
;MDIVGQLQEGMRRFSAQESRVATFILQNLSFTASASIDELAASAGVSPATITRFARSVGCDDIRDLRKQLAQASERRAKLAYAGQRRPARRLARQT
;
A
#
# COMPACT_ATOMS: atom_id res chain seq x y z
N MET A 1 0.25 -14.04 -0.49
CA MET A 1 0.57 -12.77 -1.18
C MET A 1 0.11 -11.64 -0.27
N ASP A 2 0.82 -10.52 -0.19
CA ASP A 2 0.31 -9.32 0.48
C ASP A 2 -0.44 -8.41 -0.52
N ILE A 3 -1.30 -7.52 -0.03
CA ILE A 3 -2.14 -6.64 -0.86
C ILE A 3 -1.32 -5.81 -1.84
N VAL A 4 -0.16 -5.28 -1.43
CA VAL A 4 0.73 -4.50 -2.31
C VAL A 4 1.20 -5.33 -3.50
N GLY A 5 1.59 -6.59 -3.25
CA GLY A 5 1.99 -7.49 -4.31
C GLY A 5 0.83 -7.84 -5.25
N GLN A 6 -0.35 -8.08 -4.68
CA GLN A 6 -1.54 -8.36 -5.47
C GLN A 6 -1.94 -7.18 -6.37
N LEU A 7 -1.82 -5.94 -5.87
CA LEU A 7 -2.03 -4.74 -6.68
C LEU A 7 -1.03 -4.66 -7.84
N GLN A 8 0.24 -4.97 -7.60
CA GLN A 8 1.28 -4.96 -8.63
C GLN A 8 1.05 -6.03 -9.70
N GLU A 9 0.68 -7.25 -9.32
CA GLU A 9 0.35 -8.33 -10.28
C GLU A 9 -0.95 -8.06 -11.05
N GLY A 10 -1.92 -7.42 -10.40
CA GLY A 10 -3.21 -7.07 -10.98
C GLY A 10 -3.15 -5.98 -12.07
N MET A 11 -2.06 -5.19 -12.13
CA MET A 11 -1.91 -4.07 -13.08
C MET A 11 -2.13 -4.45 -14.55
N ARG A 12 -1.85 -5.70 -14.94
CA ARG A 12 -2.08 -6.16 -16.33
C ARG A 12 -3.54 -6.49 -16.64
N ARG A 13 -4.38 -6.64 -15.62
CA ARG A 13 -5.78 -7.08 -15.72
C ARG A 13 -6.78 -5.96 -15.40
N PHE A 14 -6.35 -4.97 -14.63
CA PHE A 14 -7.18 -3.83 -14.24
C PHE A 14 -7.63 -3.00 -15.45
N SER A 15 -8.87 -2.52 -15.41
CA SER A 15 -9.33 -1.47 -16.31
C SER A 15 -8.54 -0.17 -16.12
N ALA A 16 -8.73 0.81 -17.00
CA ALA A 16 -8.06 2.11 -16.87
C ALA A 16 -8.35 2.81 -15.54
N GLN A 17 -9.61 2.74 -15.05
CA GLN A 17 -9.99 3.33 -13.77
C GLN A 17 -9.39 2.57 -12.59
N GLU A 18 -9.44 1.24 -12.62
CA GLU A 18 -8.84 0.41 -11.56
C GLU A 18 -7.32 0.56 -11.51
N SER A 19 -6.66 0.65 -12.67
CA SER A 19 -5.22 0.91 -12.77
C SER A 19 -4.86 2.26 -12.15
N ARG A 20 -5.70 3.28 -12.32
CA ARG A 20 -5.51 4.60 -11.72
C ARG A 20 -5.62 4.52 -10.18
N VAL A 21 -6.61 3.80 -9.67
CA VAL A 21 -6.77 3.56 -8.22
C VAL A 21 -5.58 2.78 -7.67
N ALA A 22 -5.21 1.66 -8.30
CA ALA A 22 -4.08 0.82 -7.88
C ALA A 22 -2.77 1.63 -7.85
N THR A 23 -2.50 2.40 -8.90
CA THR A 23 -1.31 3.26 -8.99
C THR A 23 -1.29 4.30 -7.87
N PHE A 24 -2.41 4.99 -7.65
CA PHE A 24 -2.52 5.98 -6.58
C PHE A 24 -2.24 5.36 -5.20
N ILE A 25 -2.82 4.19 -4.91
CA ILE A 25 -2.63 3.48 -3.64
C ILE A 25 -1.17 3.08 -3.46
N LEU A 26 -0.54 2.49 -4.50
CA LEU A 26 0.85 2.06 -4.46
C LEU A 26 1.83 3.21 -4.20
N GLN A 27 1.51 4.42 -4.68
CA GLN A 27 2.27 5.64 -4.44
C GLN A 27 1.99 6.26 -3.06
N ASN A 28 0.80 6.04 -2.49
CA ASN A 28 0.30 6.73 -1.31
C ASN A 28 -0.22 5.75 -0.24
N LEU A 29 0.56 4.72 0.11
CA LEU A 29 0.12 3.65 1.03
C LEU A 29 -0.30 4.18 2.41
N SER A 30 0.50 5.06 3.01
CA SER A 30 0.22 5.61 4.35
C SER A 30 -1.04 6.47 4.37
N PHE A 31 -1.23 7.32 3.35
CA PHE A 31 -2.45 8.10 3.19
C PHE A 31 -3.66 7.19 2.98
N THR A 32 -3.52 6.16 2.14
CA THR A 32 -4.63 5.27 1.82
C THR A 32 -5.12 4.49 3.04
N ALA A 33 -4.21 4.10 3.94
CA ALA A 33 -4.56 3.40 5.17
C ALA A 33 -5.49 4.23 6.09
N SER A 34 -5.33 5.56 6.12
CA SER A 34 -6.09 6.46 7.00
C SER A 34 -7.26 7.19 6.31
N ALA A 35 -7.23 7.35 4.98
CA ALA A 35 -8.21 8.13 4.23
C ALA A 35 -9.61 7.50 4.15
N SER A 36 -10.64 8.34 4.15
CA SER A 36 -12.03 7.97 3.90
C SER A 36 -12.23 7.60 2.43
N ILE A 37 -13.31 6.88 2.12
CA ILE A 37 -13.62 6.50 0.72
C ILE A 37 -13.78 7.72 -0.19
N ASP A 38 -14.34 8.82 0.32
CA ASP A 38 -14.54 10.07 -0.42
C ASP A 38 -13.19 10.75 -0.74
N GLU A 39 -12.30 10.84 0.25
CA GLU A 39 -10.96 11.41 0.09
C GLU A 39 -10.12 10.59 -0.91
N LEU A 40 -10.26 9.26 -0.88
CA LEU A 40 -9.61 8.37 -1.83
C LEU A 40 -10.16 8.53 -3.25
N ALA A 41 -11.48 8.59 -3.38
CA ALA A 41 -12.15 8.78 -4.66
C ALA A 41 -11.73 10.12 -5.29
N ALA A 42 -11.78 11.20 -4.52
CA ALA A 42 -11.34 12.53 -4.95
C ALA A 42 -9.87 12.55 -5.38
N SER A 43 -8.97 11.97 -4.56
CA SER A 43 -7.53 11.97 -4.82
C SER A 43 -7.14 11.09 -6.01
N ALA A 44 -7.83 9.97 -6.23
CA ALA A 44 -7.63 9.10 -7.38
C ALA A 44 -8.35 9.60 -8.64
N GLY A 45 -9.27 10.57 -8.53
CA GLY A 45 -10.08 11.09 -9.64
C GLY A 45 -11.12 10.08 -10.13
N VAL A 46 -11.75 9.34 -9.22
CA VAL A 46 -12.78 8.33 -9.51
C VAL A 46 -13.97 8.52 -8.59
N SER A 47 -15.05 7.75 -8.80
CA SER A 47 -16.21 7.76 -7.90
C SER A 47 -15.98 6.86 -6.66
N PRO A 48 -16.65 7.12 -5.52
CA PRO A 48 -16.64 6.19 -4.38
C PRO A 48 -17.11 4.78 -4.74
N ALA A 49 -18.07 4.66 -5.66
CA ALA A 49 -18.54 3.36 -6.16
C ALA A 49 -17.43 2.60 -6.91
N THR A 50 -16.57 3.31 -7.65
CA THR A 50 -15.39 2.72 -8.31
C THR A 50 -14.43 2.15 -7.27
N ILE A 51 -14.19 2.85 -6.16
CA ILE A 51 -13.34 2.37 -5.06
C ILE A 51 -13.90 1.10 -4.43
N THR A 52 -15.21 1.07 -4.14
CA THR A 52 -15.86 -0.14 -3.57
C THR A 52 -15.78 -1.34 -4.52
N ARG A 53 -16.01 -1.14 -5.82
CA ARG A 53 -15.88 -2.21 -6.82
C ARG A 53 -14.44 -2.70 -6.93
N PHE A 54 -13.47 -1.77 -6.92
CA PHE A 54 -12.05 -2.09 -6.96
C PHE A 54 -11.61 -2.91 -5.74
N ALA A 55 -12.02 -2.56 -4.52
CA ALA A 55 -11.70 -3.33 -3.33
C ALA A 55 -12.09 -4.81 -3.48
N ARG A 56 -13.27 -5.10 -4.05
CA ARG A 56 -13.73 -6.46 -4.34
C ARG A 56 -12.98 -7.12 -5.49
N SER A 57 -12.61 -6.38 -6.54
CA SER A 57 -11.83 -6.94 -7.65
C SER A 57 -10.43 -7.35 -7.23
N VAL A 58 -9.91 -6.72 -6.18
CA VAL A 58 -8.67 -7.12 -5.48
C VAL A 58 -8.95 -8.02 -4.27
N GLY A 59 -10.07 -8.74 -4.23
CA GLY A 59 -10.32 -9.78 -3.25
C GLY A 59 -10.50 -9.30 -1.79
N CYS A 60 -10.72 -8.02 -1.56
CA CYS A 60 -11.13 -7.48 -0.25
C CYS A 60 -12.67 -7.46 -0.17
N ASP A 61 -13.24 -7.69 1.02
CA ASP A 61 -14.69 -7.66 1.20
C ASP A 61 -15.27 -6.25 0.97
N ASP A 62 -14.56 -5.24 1.46
CA ASP A 62 -14.93 -3.83 1.40
C ASP A 62 -13.70 -2.90 1.54
N ILE A 63 -13.96 -1.59 1.55
CA ILE A 63 -12.92 -0.58 1.70
C ILE A 63 -12.23 -0.63 3.06
N ARG A 64 -12.92 -1.04 4.13
CA ARG A 64 -12.32 -1.16 5.46
C ARG A 64 -11.29 -2.29 5.48
N ASP A 65 -11.63 -3.43 4.89
CA ASP A 65 -10.69 -4.53 4.75
C ASP A 65 -9.47 -4.14 3.89
N LEU A 66 -9.69 -3.51 2.73
CA LEU A 66 -8.60 -2.99 1.88
C LEU A 66 -7.65 -2.07 2.69
N ARG A 67 -8.20 -1.12 3.45
CA ARG A 67 -7.40 -0.20 4.29
C ARG A 67 -6.61 -0.94 5.35
N LYS A 68 -7.22 -1.92 6.02
CA LYS A 68 -6.57 -2.75 7.03
C LYS A 68 -5.39 -3.51 6.44
N GLN A 69 -5.57 -4.16 5.29
CA GLN A 69 -4.48 -4.88 4.62
C GLN A 69 -3.35 -3.93 4.20
N LEU A 70 -3.68 -2.73 3.68
CA LEU A 70 -2.68 -1.72 3.29
C LEU A 70 -1.90 -1.17 4.51
N ALA A 71 -2.58 -0.94 5.63
CA ALA A 71 -1.93 -0.53 6.88
C ALA A 71 -0.90 -1.58 7.32
N GLN A 72 -1.29 -2.86 7.35
CA GLN A 72 -0.41 -3.97 7.70
C GLN A 72 0.79 -4.09 6.73
N ALA A 73 0.55 -3.91 5.42
CA ALA A 73 1.59 -3.93 4.40
C ALA A 73 2.61 -2.81 4.60
N SER A 74 2.13 -1.60 4.87
CA SER A 74 2.96 -0.43 5.12
C SER A 74 3.83 -0.61 6.37
N GLU A 75 3.27 -1.18 7.44
CA GLU A 75 3.99 -1.43 8.69
C GLU A 75 5.09 -2.49 8.51
N ARG A 76 4.78 -3.60 7.83
CA ARG A 76 5.79 -4.62 7.48
C ARG A 76 6.95 -4.01 6.70
N ARG A 77 6.63 -3.17 5.70
CA ARG A 77 7.64 -2.50 4.87
C ARG A 77 8.49 -1.52 5.69
N ALA A 78 7.90 -0.78 6.61
CA ALA A 78 8.63 0.10 7.55
C ALA A 78 9.57 -0.70 8.47
N LYS A 79 9.11 -1.83 9.02
CA LYS A 79 9.92 -2.74 9.85
C LYS A 79 11.12 -3.32 9.09
N LEU A 80 10.91 -3.74 7.83
CA LEU A 80 11.97 -4.23 6.94
C LEU A 80 13.01 -3.15 6.61
N ALA A 81 12.56 -1.93 6.34
CA ALA A 81 13.46 -0.79 6.09
C ALA A 81 14.33 -0.49 7.32
N TYR A 82 13.75 -0.52 8.52
CA TYR A 82 14.50 -0.30 9.77
C TYR A 82 15.46 -1.45 10.11
N ALA A 83 15.08 -2.70 9.85
CA ALA A 83 15.93 -3.87 10.10
C ALA A 83 17.23 -3.85 9.26
N GLY A 84 17.18 -3.34 8.02
CA GLY A 84 18.35 -3.20 7.14
C GLY A 84 19.37 -2.15 7.59
N GLN A 85 18.99 -1.25 8.51
CA GLN A 85 19.83 -0.13 8.96
C GLN A 85 20.71 -0.46 10.18
N ARG A 86 20.50 -1.61 10.83
CA ARG A 86 21.36 -2.11 11.94
C ARG A 86 22.61 -2.83 11.40
N ARG A 87 23.53 -2.09 10.77
CA ARG A 87 24.94 -2.53 10.72
C ARG A 87 25.62 -2.09 12.02
N PRO A 88 26.16 -3.00 12.85
CA PRO A 88 26.95 -2.56 14.00
C PRO A 88 28.15 -1.78 13.49
N ALA A 89 28.34 -0.55 14.00
CA ALA A 89 29.56 0.20 13.78
C ALA A 89 30.74 -0.67 14.22
N ARG A 90 31.59 -1.08 13.27
CA ARG A 90 32.88 -1.69 13.56
C ARG A 90 33.59 -0.77 14.54
N ARG A 91 33.64 -1.16 15.82
CA ARG A 91 34.54 -0.57 16.81
C ARG A 91 35.94 -0.78 16.26
N LEU A 92 36.54 0.28 15.70
CA LEU A 92 37.98 0.34 15.52
C LEU A 92 38.54 0.40 16.94
N ALA A 93 38.89 -0.77 17.49
CA ALA A 93 39.72 -0.85 18.68
C ALA A 93 41.05 -0.23 18.28
N ARG A 94 41.20 1.05 18.64
CA ARG A 94 42.46 1.76 18.57
C ARG A 94 43.41 1.08 19.53
N GLN A 95 44.54 0.65 18.97
CA GLN A 95 45.86 0.51 19.57
C GLN A 95 45.99 1.13 20.98
N THR A 96 46.44 0.30 21.93
CA THR A 96 47.43 0.65 22.96
C THR A 96 48.25 -0.59 23.25
#